data_AF-A0A2G1Z9S1-F1
#
_entry.id   AF-A0A2G1Z9S1-F1
#
_cell.length_a   1.000
_cell.length_b   1.000
_cell.length_c   1.000
_cell.angle_alpha   90.00
_cell.angle_beta   90.00
_cell.angle_gamma   90.00
#
_symmetry.space_group_name_H-M   'P 1'
#
loop_
_entity.id
_entity.type
_entity.pdbx_description
1 polymer ?
#
loop_
_entity_poly.entity_id
_entity_poly.type
_entity_poly.pdbx_seq_one_letter_code
_entity_poly.pdbx_strand_id
1 'polypeptide(L)'
;MSDIVIIRQHEACDTDPHLPWDSLWIHDHDTAQGGYADWALAETDEIGNQVGLRAKAALHTAIILCLFTDKRLPTDQEPTPHDPDRRGWHGDTYDVRSEKGERDMGSLLWTLERGTLDEFNTAEIAKAYCYEALQTLIDQGVVASFSIDAEVDVIGGLLKIKVDAFSKDGSEQYSQRFGYAWEQTKN
;
A
#
# COMPACT_ATOMS: atom_id res chain seq x y z
N MET A 1 -32.47 25.96 -9.67
CA MET A 1 -31.32 25.98 -8.76
C MET A 1 -30.10 25.95 -9.65
N SER A 2 -29.30 27.01 -9.64
CA SER A 2 -28.08 27.12 -10.45
C SER A 2 -26.95 26.41 -9.71
N ASP A 3 -26.42 25.34 -10.31
CA ASP A 3 -25.21 24.67 -9.83
C ASP A 3 -24.02 25.62 -10.04
N ILE A 4 -23.69 26.36 -8.98
CA ILE A 4 -22.48 27.19 -8.95
C ILE A 4 -21.31 26.24 -8.69
N VAL A 5 -20.47 26.04 -9.70
CA VAL A 5 -19.17 25.39 -9.53
C VAL A 5 -18.20 26.44 -9.00
N ILE A 6 -17.86 26.33 -7.71
CA ILE A 6 -16.89 27.20 -7.05
C ILE A 6 -15.49 26.66 -7.34
N ILE A 7 -14.68 27.39 -8.10
CA ILE A 7 -13.36 26.93 -8.60
C ILE A 7 -12.21 27.35 -7.66
N ARG A 8 -12.43 28.29 -6.72
CA ARG A 8 -11.44 28.68 -5.70
C ARG A 8 -12.14 29.01 -4.40
N GLN A 9 -11.98 28.15 -3.41
CA GLN A 9 -12.61 28.35 -2.11
C GLN A 9 -11.74 29.16 -1.14
N HIS A 10 -10.44 29.37 -1.42
CA HIS A 10 -9.51 29.99 -0.46
C HIS A 10 -8.72 31.15 -1.10
N GLU A 11 -9.16 32.38 -0.80
CA GLU A 11 -8.32 33.60 -0.83
C GLU A 11 -7.85 33.98 0.59
N ALA A 12 -8.08 33.11 1.59
CA ALA A 12 -7.70 33.36 2.98
C ALA A 12 -6.23 33.00 3.24
N CYS A 13 -5.60 33.74 4.14
CA CYS A 13 -4.21 33.56 4.62
C CYS A 13 -4.04 32.31 5.52
N ASP A 14 -4.86 31.28 5.30
CA ASP A 14 -4.85 30.04 6.06
C ASP A 14 -4.07 28.97 5.28
N THR A 15 -3.36 28.10 6.00
CA THR A 15 -2.65 26.96 5.39
C THR A 15 -3.62 26.03 4.68
N ASP A 16 -3.33 25.68 3.42
CA ASP A 16 -4.09 24.68 2.67
C ASP A 16 -4.16 23.36 3.46
N PRO A 17 -5.36 22.81 3.67
CA PRO A 17 -5.51 21.56 4.40
C PRO A 17 -4.90 20.42 3.59
N HIS A 18 -4.11 19.58 4.26
CA HIS A 18 -3.55 18.36 3.66
C HIS A 18 -4.65 17.28 3.60
N LEU A 19 -5.32 17.16 2.44
CA LEU A 19 -6.50 16.32 2.23
C LEU A 19 -6.30 15.13 1.26
N PRO A 20 -5.24 14.30 1.38
CA PRO A 20 -5.23 13.03 0.67
C PRO A 20 -6.30 12.10 1.26
N TRP A 21 -6.93 11.31 0.40
CA TRP A 21 -7.95 10.37 0.84
C TRP A 21 -7.37 9.25 1.74
N ASP A 22 -8.23 8.69 2.56
CA ASP A 22 -8.00 7.46 3.31
C ASP A 22 -8.28 6.26 2.41
N SER A 23 -7.35 5.31 2.37
CA SER A 23 -7.58 3.98 1.83
C SER A 23 -7.91 3.05 3.00
N LEU A 24 -9.18 2.70 3.13
CA LEU A 24 -9.66 1.85 4.22
C LEU A 24 -9.45 0.40 3.85
N TRP A 25 -8.50 -0.24 4.51
CA TRP A 25 -8.23 -1.65 4.27
C TRP A 25 -9.34 -2.52 4.87
N ILE A 26 -10.06 -3.21 3.99
CA ILE A 26 -11.08 -4.19 4.33
C ILE A 26 -10.44 -5.57 4.17
N HIS A 27 -10.38 -6.31 5.26
CA HIS A 27 -9.99 -7.72 5.21
C HIS A 27 -11.16 -8.51 4.66
N ASP A 28 -10.95 -9.17 3.53
CA ASP A 28 -11.87 -10.20 3.08
C ASP A 28 -11.44 -11.53 3.70
N HIS A 29 -12.28 -12.05 4.59
CA HIS A 29 -12.06 -13.35 5.21
C HIS A 29 -12.67 -14.51 4.41
N ASP A 30 -13.52 -14.19 3.43
CA ASP A 30 -14.28 -15.15 2.64
C ASP A 30 -13.67 -15.40 1.26
N THR A 31 -12.81 -14.49 0.77
CA THR A 31 -12.01 -14.70 -0.45
C THR A 31 -10.51 -14.80 -0.16
N ALA A 32 -9.83 -15.68 -0.90
CA ALA A 32 -8.38 -15.90 -0.78
C ALA A 32 -7.52 -14.71 -1.30
N GLN A 33 -8.05 -13.49 -1.33
CA GLN A 33 -7.37 -12.32 -1.91
C GLN A 33 -6.71 -11.40 -0.89
N GLY A 34 -6.78 -11.72 0.41
CA GLY A 34 -6.12 -10.98 1.50
C GLY A 34 -6.77 -9.64 1.89
N GLY A 35 -7.48 -8.98 0.97
CA GLY A 35 -8.28 -7.78 1.24
C GLY A 35 -8.24 -6.75 0.11
N TYR A 36 -9.01 -5.67 0.26
CA TYR A 36 -9.01 -4.55 -0.67
C TYR A 36 -9.15 -3.22 0.08
N ALA A 37 -8.75 -2.13 -0.57
CA ALA A 37 -8.95 -0.78 -0.05
C ALA A 37 -10.23 -0.16 -0.61
N ASP A 38 -11.03 0.46 0.26
CA ASP A 38 -12.19 1.27 -0.11
C ASP A 38 -12.03 2.71 0.40
N TRP A 39 -12.91 3.60 -0.04
CA TRP A 39 -12.97 4.98 0.42
C TRP A 39 -14.15 5.21 1.35
N ALA A 40 -14.03 6.20 2.22
CA ALA A 40 -15.14 6.68 3.04
C ALA A 40 -15.35 8.18 2.84
N LEU A 41 -16.58 8.63 3.09
CA LEU A 41 -16.89 10.05 3.16
C LEU A 41 -16.27 10.65 4.42
N ALA A 42 -15.87 11.92 4.32
CA ALA A 42 -15.38 12.70 5.44
C ALA A 42 -16.42 12.81 6.56
N GLU A 43 -15.95 12.76 7.79
CA GLU A 43 -16.78 12.84 8.98
C GLU A 43 -17.06 14.30 9.37
N THR A 44 -18.05 14.51 10.23
CA THR A 44 -18.51 15.88 10.60
C THR A 44 -17.46 16.70 11.37
N ASP A 45 -16.43 16.06 11.90
CA ASP A 45 -15.31 16.70 12.60
C ASP A 45 -14.21 17.19 11.63
N GLU A 46 -14.25 16.81 10.35
CA GLU A 46 -13.36 17.31 9.30
C GLU A 46 -13.91 18.62 8.70
N ILE A 47 -13.88 19.70 9.49
CA ILE A 47 -14.51 20.99 9.15
C ILE A 47 -14.02 21.55 7.79
N GLY A 48 -12.75 21.30 7.43
CA GLY A 48 -12.15 21.73 6.15
C GLY A 48 -12.34 20.76 4.97
N ASN A 49 -12.99 19.62 5.18
CA ASN A 49 -13.18 18.55 4.20
C ASN A 49 -14.65 18.09 4.15
N GLN A 50 -15.58 18.98 4.48
CA GLN A 50 -17.00 18.65 4.48
C GLN A 50 -17.40 18.12 3.10
N VAL A 51 -18.14 16.99 3.09
CA VAL A 51 -18.57 16.24 1.89
C VAL A 51 -17.45 15.73 0.96
N GLY A 52 -16.19 15.73 1.41
CA GLY A 52 -15.06 15.11 0.72
C GLY A 52 -14.86 13.63 1.05
N LEU A 53 -13.74 13.07 0.59
CA LEU A 53 -13.27 11.75 1.05
C LEU A 53 -12.53 11.93 2.37
N ARG A 54 -12.74 11.01 3.33
CA ARG A 54 -12.07 11.03 4.64
C ARG A 54 -10.56 11.16 4.45
N ALA A 55 -9.92 12.05 5.22
CA ALA A 55 -8.51 12.39 5.05
C ALA A 55 -7.76 12.46 6.40
N LYS A 56 -7.79 11.36 7.16
CA LYS A 56 -7.24 11.29 8.52
C LYS A 56 -6.00 10.40 8.66
N ALA A 57 -5.74 9.54 7.68
CA ALA A 57 -4.79 8.44 7.78
C ALA A 57 -3.82 8.39 6.58
N ALA A 58 -3.28 9.54 6.18
CA ALA A 58 -2.41 9.67 5.01
C ALA A 58 -1.23 8.67 4.97
N LEU A 59 -0.55 8.45 6.10
CA LEU A 59 0.54 7.47 6.18
C LEU A 59 0.05 6.03 5.96
N HIS A 60 -1.11 5.68 6.54
CA HIS A 60 -1.71 4.36 6.33
C HIS A 60 -2.06 4.15 4.85
N THR A 61 -2.68 5.16 4.21
CA THR A 61 -2.97 5.15 2.78
C THR A 61 -1.69 4.92 1.97
N ALA A 62 -0.64 5.70 2.23
CA ALA A 62 0.61 5.59 1.50
C ALA A 62 1.23 4.19 1.63
N ILE A 63 1.22 3.62 2.83
CA ILE A 63 1.71 2.24 3.08
C ILE A 63 0.88 1.22 2.30
N ILE A 64 -0.46 1.31 2.32
CA ILE A 64 -1.33 0.41 1.54
C ILE A 64 -1.01 0.51 0.06
N LEU A 65 -0.91 1.73 -0.49
CA LEU A 65 -0.62 1.94 -1.90
C LEU A 65 0.74 1.35 -2.30
N CYS A 66 1.77 1.54 -1.47
CA CYS A 66 3.09 0.96 -1.70
C CYS A 66 3.05 -0.58 -1.66
N LEU A 67 2.31 -1.18 -0.73
CA LEU A 67 2.32 -2.64 -0.56
C LEU A 67 1.40 -3.37 -1.54
N PHE A 68 0.19 -2.86 -1.77
CA PHE A 68 -0.89 -3.58 -2.44
C PHE A 68 -1.23 -3.03 -3.82
N THR A 69 -0.45 -2.09 -4.34
CA THR A 69 -0.38 -1.86 -5.79
C THR A 69 0.58 -2.86 -6.40
N ASP A 70 0.25 -3.41 -7.57
CA ASP A 70 1.14 -4.34 -8.26
C ASP A 70 2.28 -3.57 -8.93
N LYS A 71 3.51 -3.80 -8.46
CA LYS A 71 4.71 -3.39 -9.17
C LYS A 71 4.91 -4.28 -10.39
N ARG A 72 5.39 -3.67 -11.49
CA ARG A 72 5.70 -4.39 -12.72
C ARG A 72 6.86 -5.36 -12.51
N LEU A 73 6.70 -6.62 -12.94
CA LEU A 73 7.76 -7.62 -12.86
C LEU A 73 8.94 -7.24 -13.78
N PRO A 74 10.18 -7.13 -13.24
CA PRO A 74 11.39 -6.81 -14.00
C PRO A 74 11.64 -7.75 -15.18
N THR A 75 12.13 -7.24 -16.31
CA THR A 75 12.29 -7.99 -17.57
C THR A 75 13.29 -9.14 -17.50
N ASP A 76 14.21 -9.10 -16.55
CA ASP A 76 15.19 -10.15 -16.26
C ASP A 76 14.60 -11.30 -15.41
N GLN A 77 13.40 -11.13 -14.88
CA GLN A 77 12.64 -12.18 -14.22
C GLN A 77 11.58 -12.75 -15.17
N GLU A 78 11.47 -14.08 -15.18
CA GLU A 78 10.45 -14.77 -15.95
C GLU A 78 9.10 -14.70 -15.22
N PRO A 79 8.01 -14.35 -15.93
CA PRO A 79 6.68 -14.40 -15.35
C PRO A 79 6.27 -15.86 -15.06
N THR A 80 5.22 -16.03 -14.26
CA THR A 80 4.73 -17.36 -13.89
C THR A 80 4.40 -18.19 -15.14
N PRO A 81 4.78 -19.48 -15.19
CA PRO A 81 4.35 -20.36 -16.26
C PRO A 81 2.82 -20.31 -16.33
N HIS A 82 2.27 -20.02 -17.51
CA HIS A 82 0.82 -19.88 -17.81
C HIS A 82 0.18 -18.51 -17.57
N ASP A 83 0.90 -17.50 -17.09
CA ASP A 83 0.43 -16.10 -17.12
C ASP A 83 1.58 -15.17 -17.55
N PRO A 84 1.59 -14.67 -18.80
CA PRO A 84 2.63 -13.78 -19.29
C PRO A 84 2.48 -12.34 -18.78
N ASP A 85 1.40 -12.01 -18.06
CA ASP A 85 1.18 -10.67 -17.55
C ASP A 85 2.20 -10.33 -16.45
N ARG A 86 2.95 -9.26 -16.67
CA ARG A 86 3.94 -8.71 -15.74
C ARG A 86 3.32 -7.69 -14.77
N ARG A 87 2.00 -7.44 -14.89
CA ARG A 87 1.23 -6.45 -14.16
C ARG A 87 1.90 -5.06 -14.18
N GLY A 88 1.66 -4.25 -13.16
CA GLY A 88 2.24 -2.92 -13.01
C GLY A 88 1.19 -1.82 -12.83
N TRP A 89 1.59 -0.74 -12.18
CA TRP A 89 0.80 0.48 -12.10
C TRP A 89 0.99 1.32 -13.35
N HIS A 90 -0.12 1.79 -13.93
CA HIS A 90 -0.07 2.60 -15.15
C HIS A 90 0.62 3.96 -14.95
N GLY A 91 0.62 4.50 -13.72
CA GLY A 91 1.23 5.78 -13.39
C GLY A 91 2.74 5.84 -13.67
N ASP A 92 3.45 4.73 -13.43
CA ASP A 92 4.90 4.63 -13.64
C ASP A 92 5.32 4.78 -15.11
N THR A 93 4.38 4.63 -16.06
CA THR A 93 4.68 4.78 -17.49
C THR A 93 4.94 6.24 -17.89
N TYR A 94 4.42 7.20 -17.13
CA TYR A 94 4.43 8.61 -17.53
C TYR A 94 5.32 9.50 -16.65
N ASP A 95 5.37 9.25 -15.34
CA ASP A 95 6.06 10.13 -14.40
C ASP A 95 6.58 9.31 -13.21
N VAL A 96 7.90 9.17 -13.11
CA VAL A 96 8.60 8.72 -11.89
C VAL A 96 9.67 9.75 -11.60
N ARG A 97 9.45 10.57 -10.57
CA ARG A 97 10.37 11.67 -10.20
C ARG A 97 11.42 11.20 -9.24
N SER A 98 12.40 10.47 -9.76
CA SER A 98 13.51 9.94 -8.96
C SER A 98 14.28 11.03 -8.20
N GLU A 99 14.32 12.26 -8.70
CA GLU A 99 14.90 13.42 -8.01
C GLU A 99 14.15 13.83 -6.73
N LYS A 100 12.89 13.40 -6.59
CA LYS A 100 12.05 13.59 -5.39
C LYS A 100 11.96 12.33 -4.53
N GLY A 101 12.76 11.30 -4.82
CA GLY A 101 12.71 10.03 -4.10
C GLY A 101 11.52 9.14 -4.47
N GLU A 102 10.81 9.45 -5.57
CA GLU A 102 9.81 8.55 -6.14
C GLU A 102 10.49 7.34 -6.79
N ARG A 103 9.81 6.20 -6.72
CA ARG A 103 10.20 4.92 -7.32
C ARG A 103 8.94 4.31 -7.93
N ASP A 104 9.10 3.25 -8.73
CA ASP A 104 7.98 2.44 -9.21
C ASP A 104 7.02 2.12 -8.06
N MET A 105 5.74 2.41 -8.26
CA MET A 105 4.73 2.17 -7.25
C MET A 105 4.49 0.67 -7.05
N GLY A 106 4.16 0.33 -5.81
CA GLY A 106 3.70 -1.01 -5.50
C GLY A 106 4.80 -1.98 -5.09
N SER A 107 4.42 -3.25 -4.96
CA SER A 107 5.31 -4.34 -4.57
C SER A 107 5.18 -5.55 -5.49
N LEU A 108 6.12 -6.49 -5.35
CA LEU A 108 6.07 -7.80 -6.01
C LEU A 108 5.39 -8.87 -5.13
N LEU A 109 4.67 -8.49 -4.06
CA LEU A 109 3.98 -9.45 -3.18
C LEU A 109 3.00 -10.35 -3.95
N TRP A 110 2.37 -9.84 -5.01
CA TRP A 110 1.48 -10.61 -5.89
C TRP A 110 2.19 -11.79 -6.59
N THR A 111 3.52 -11.77 -6.72
CA THR A 111 4.26 -12.91 -7.28
C THR A 111 4.30 -14.10 -6.30
N LEU A 112 4.18 -13.82 -5.00
CA LEU A 112 4.14 -14.83 -3.95
C LEU A 112 2.80 -15.55 -3.92
N GLU A 113 1.70 -14.88 -4.30
CA GLU A 113 0.35 -15.47 -4.46
C GLU A 113 0.40 -16.76 -5.30
N ARG A 114 1.27 -16.78 -6.31
CA ARG A 114 1.34 -17.85 -7.32
C ARG A 114 2.51 -18.80 -7.12
N GLY A 115 3.32 -18.58 -6.08
CA GLY A 115 4.48 -19.40 -5.74
C GLY A 115 4.14 -20.56 -4.80
N THR A 116 5.05 -21.52 -4.70
CA THR A 116 4.97 -22.54 -3.64
C THR A 116 5.22 -21.88 -2.29
N LEU A 117 4.30 -22.10 -1.35
CA LEU A 117 4.43 -21.59 0.01
C LEU A 117 5.51 -22.39 0.76
N ASP A 118 6.72 -21.85 0.80
CA ASP A 118 7.83 -22.33 1.63
C ASP A 118 8.06 -21.36 2.79
N GLU A 119 8.10 -21.88 4.03
CA GLU A 119 8.10 -21.08 5.26
C GLU A 119 9.28 -20.09 5.31
N PHE A 120 10.50 -20.57 5.06
CA PHE A 120 11.70 -19.74 5.18
C PHE A 120 11.88 -18.81 3.99
N ASN A 121 11.69 -19.32 2.77
CA ASN A 121 11.92 -18.53 1.57
C ASN A 121 10.84 -17.47 1.35
N THR A 122 9.56 -17.82 1.56
CA THR A 122 8.44 -16.89 1.28
C THR A 122 8.41 -15.72 2.26
N ALA A 123 8.63 -15.97 3.55
CA ALA A 123 8.65 -14.92 4.56
C ALA A 123 9.78 -13.90 4.32
N GLU A 124 10.99 -14.38 4.00
CA GLU A 124 12.13 -13.49 3.75
C GLU A 124 11.98 -12.71 2.43
N ILE A 125 11.47 -13.34 1.37
CA ILE A 125 11.16 -12.63 0.11
C ILE A 125 10.05 -11.59 0.34
N ALA A 126 8.99 -11.92 1.09
CA ALA A 126 7.92 -10.98 1.41
C ALA A 126 8.45 -9.75 2.15
N LYS A 127 9.31 -9.93 3.16
CA LYS A 127 9.97 -8.82 3.86
C LYS A 127 10.77 -7.97 2.90
N ALA A 128 11.57 -8.58 2.03
CA ALA A 128 12.39 -7.86 1.05
C ALA A 128 11.52 -7.00 0.10
N TYR A 129 10.42 -7.55 -0.41
CA TYR A 129 9.47 -6.81 -1.25
C TYR A 129 8.79 -5.66 -0.50
N CYS A 130 8.44 -5.85 0.77
CA CYS A 130 7.86 -4.77 1.56
C CYS A 130 8.87 -3.64 1.81
N TYR A 131 10.13 -3.97 2.17
CA TYR A 131 11.17 -2.96 2.34
C TYR A 131 11.44 -2.19 1.06
N GLU A 132 11.51 -2.88 -0.09
CA GLU A 132 11.73 -2.24 -1.38
C GLU A 132 10.61 -1.26 -1.71
N ALA A 133 9.35 -1.69 -1.58
CA ALA A 133 8.18 -0.87 -1.88
C ALA A 133 8.07 0.35 -0.96
N LEU A 134 8.34 0.18 0.34
CA LEU A 134 8.22 1.25 1.33
C LEU A 134 9.41 2.21 1.35
N GLN A 135 10.51 1.90 0.66
CA GLN A 135 11.71 2.73 0.64
C GLN A 135 11.43 4.17 0.16
N THR A 136 10.46 4.37 -0.74
CA THR A 136 10.08 5.72 -1.19
C THR A 136 9.64 6.63 -0.04
N LEU A 137 8.97 6.09 0.98
CA LEU A 137 8.51 6.87 2.14
C LEU A 137 9.67 7.29 3.05
N ILE A 138 10.76 6.51 3.09
CA ILE A 138 12.00 6.92 3.77
C ILE A 138 12.72 7.97 2.93
N ASP A 139 12.85 7.75 1.62
CA ASP A 139 13.58 8.64 0.71
C ASP A 139 12.93 10.03 0.63
N GLN A 140 11.60 10.09 0.69
CA GLN A 140 10.80 11.32 0.78
C GLN A 140 10.80 11.94 2.18
N GLY A 141 11.34 11.24 3.19
CA GLY A 141 11.43 11.72 4.57
C GLY A 141 10.11 11.69 5.34
N VAL A 142 9.12 10.91 4.89
CA VAL A 142 7.83 10.73 5.56
C VAL A 142 8.01 9.97 6.88
N VAL A 143 8.88 8.96 6.88
CA VAL A 143 9.30 8.21 8.08
C VAL A 143 10.81 8.05 8.10
N ALA A 144 11.38 7.69 9.24
CA ALA A 144 12.82 7.46 9.38
C ALA A 144 13.21 6.01 9.09
N SER A 145 12.37 5.05 9.49
CA SER A 145 12.63 3.63 9.28
C SER A 145 11.35 2.80 9.38
N PHE A 146 11.42 1.56 8.89
CA PHE A 146 10.41 0.53 9.08
C PHE A 146 10.99 -0.68 9.81
N SER A 147 10.14 -1.38 10.57
CA SER A 147 10.34 -2.76 11.00
C SER A 147 9.26 -3.63 10.36
N ILE A 148 9.67 -4.68 9.68
CA ILE A 148 8.77 -5.56 8.93
C ILE A 148 8.96 -7.00 9.37
N ASP A 149 7.88 -7.59 9.87
CA ASP A 149 7.81 -9.01 10.18
C ASP A 149 6.90 -9.72 9.19
N ALA A 150 7.30 -10.90 8.74
CA ALA A 150 6.49 -11.77 7.90
C ALA A 150 6.46 -13.17 8.51
N GLU A 151 5.28 -13.78 8.56
CA GLU A 151 5.03 -15.11 9.10
C GLU A 151 4.20 -15.91 8.08
N VAL A 152 4.65 -17.13 7.78
CA VAL A 152 3.95 -18.05 6.88
C VAL A 152 3.27 -19.13 7.71
N ASP A 153 1.96 -19.23 7.58
CA ASP A 153 1.18 -20.37 8.05
C ASP A 153 0.97 -21.35 6.90
N VAL A 154 1.84 -22.35 6.80
CA VAL A 154 1.80 -23.34 5.72
C VAL A 154 0.51 -24.18 5.75
N ILE A 155 -0.05 -24.43 6.93
CA ILE A 155 -1.24 -25.27 7.10
C ILE A 155 -2.49 -24.49 6.70
N GLY A 156 -2.58 -23.24 7.16
CA GLY A 156 -3.65 -22.31 6.80
C GLY A 156 -3.51 -21.72 5.40
N GLY A 157 -2.34 -21.87 4.77
CA GLY A 157 -2.02 -21.23 3.51
C GLY A 157 -2.03 -19.70 3.64
N LEU A 158 -1.49 -19.13 4.73
CA LEU A 158 -1.54 -17.68 4.98
C LEU A 158 -0.13 -17.08 5.07
N LEU A 159 0.02 -15.85 4.60
CA LEU A 159 1.17 -14.97 4.87
C LEU A 159 0.65 -13.80 5.67
N LYS A 160 1.23 -13.57 6.83
CA LYS A 160 0.92 -12.42 7.68
C LYS A 160 2.10 -11.47 7.62
N ILE A 161 1.83 -10.20 7.37
CA ILE A 161 2.84 -9.14 7.32
C ILE A 161 2.50 -8.12 8.39
N LYS A 162 3.46 -7.81 9.27
CA LYS A 162 3.37 -6.69 10.21
C LYS A 162 4.30 -5.59 9.74
N VAL A 163 3.80 -4.37 9.73
CA VAL A 163 4.57 -3.17 9.37
C VAL A 163 4.48 -2.18 10.52
N ASP A 164 5.65 -1.83 11.05
CA ASP A 164 5.82 -0.76 12.02
C ASP A 164 6.68 0.34 11.38
N ALA A 165 6.30 1.61 11.56
CA ALA A 165 7.03 2.76 11.04
C ALA A 165 7.44 3.70 12.17
N PHE A 166 8.66 4.23 12.09
CA PHE A 166 9.25 5.03 13.16
C PHE A 166 9.70 6.41 12.68
N SER A 167 9.58 7.41 13.55
CA SER A 167 10.13 8.75 13.36
C SER A 167 11.62 8.80 13.70
N LYS A 168 12.28 9.92 13.39
CA LYS A 168 13.72 10.15 13.65
C LYS A 168 14.08 10.10 15.14
N ASP A 169 13.13 10.39 16.02
CA ASP A 169 13.27 10.30 17.47
C ASP A 169 13.03 8.88 18.01
N GLY A 170 12.73 7.90 17.14
CA GLY A 170 12.44 6.52 17.49
C GLY A 170 11.01 6.27 17.94
N SER A 171 10.13 7.27 17.94
CA SER A 171 8.71 7.08 18.25
C SER A 171 8.01 6.29 17.13
N GLU A 172 7.16 5.32 17.52
CA GLU A 172 6.30 4.58 16.59
C GLU A 172 5.20 5.51 16.08
N GLN A 173 5.14 5.68 14.77
CA GLN A 173 4.17 6.53 14.07
C GLN A 173 3.04 5.69 13.47
N TYR A 174 3.28 4.40 13.27
CA TYR A 174 2.35 3.47 12.64
C TYR A 174 2.69 2.04 13.05
N SER A 175 1.66 1.23 13.31
CA SER A 175 1.78 -0.22 13.48
C SER A 175 0.51 -0.88 12.96
N GLN A 176 0.66 -1.82 12.02
CA GLN A 176 -0.47 -2.57 11.48
C GLN A 176 -0.07 -3.97 11.04
N ARG A 177 -1.00 -4.91 11.15
CA ARG A 177 -0.90 -6.25 10.58
C ARG A 177 -1.84 -6.41 9.39
N PHE A 178 -1.34 -7.06 8.36
CA PHE A 178 -2.04 -7.48 7.17
C PHE A 178 -1.95 -9.00 7.03
N GLY A 179 -3.00 -9.63 6.51
CA GLY A 179 -3.02 -11.07 6.22
C GLY A 179 -3.38 -11.31 4.77
N TYR A 180 -2.70 -12.26 4.12
CA TYR A 180 -2.99 -12.73 2.78
C TYR A 180 -3.20 -14.25 2.81
N ALA A 181 -4.14 -14.77 2.03
CA ALA A 181 -4.52 -16.19 2.02
C ALA A 181 -4.23 -16.83 0.66
N TRP A 182 -3.91 -18.11 0.64
CA TRP A 182 -3.60 -18.91 -0.53
C TRP A 182 -4.53 -20.12 -0.60
N GLU A 183 -5.30 -20.24 -1.67
CA GLU A 183 -6.01 -21.47 -1.98
C GLU A 183 -5.10 -22.42 -2.77
N GLN A 184 -4.52 -23.41 -2.10
CA GLN A 184 -4.00 -24.59 -2.80
C GLN A 184 -5.16 -25.55 -3.06
N THR A 185 -5.73 -25.52 -4.28
CA THR A 185 -6.62 -26.59 -4.71
C THR A 185 -5.79 -27.88 -4.77
N LYS A 186 -5.94 -28.73 -3.75
CA LYS A 186 -5.39 -30.10 -3.78
C LYS A 186 -6.07 -30.84 -4.94
N ASN A 187 -5.31 -31.14 -5.99
CA ASN A 187 -5.61 -32.27 -6.87
C ASN A 187 -5.19 -33.57 -6.19
#